data_AF-A0A520H230-F1
#
_entry.id   AF-A0A520H230-F1
#
_cell.length_a   1.000
_cell.length_b   1.000
_cell.length_c   1.000
_cell.angle_alpha   90.00
_cell.angle_beta   90.00
_cell.angle_gamma   90.00
#
_symmetry.space_group_name_H-M   'P 1'
#
loop_
_entity.id
_entity.type
_entity.pdbx_description
1 polymer ?
#
loop_
_entity_poly.entity_id
_entity_poly.type
_entity_poly.pdbx_seq_one_letter_code
_entity_poly.pdbx_strand_id
1 'polypeptide(L)' 'MAEPLLIARHGATECFLLPGMANRHGLITGATGTGKTVTLQTLAERLSGLGVPVFVADVK' A
#
# COMPACT_ATOMS: atom_id res chain seq x y z
N MET A 1 4.36 -16.03 -10.35
CA MET A 1 4.81 -14.90 -9.50
C MET A 1 3.61 -13.99 -9.27
N ALA A 2 3.42 -13.46 -8.06
CA ALA A 2 2.30 -12.56 -7.78
C ALA A 2 2.44 -11.24 -8.55
N GLU A 3 1.31 -10.65 -8.96
CA GLU A 3 1.28 -9.42 -9.77
C GLU A 3 1.81 -8.22 -8.97
N PRO A 4 2.67 -7.36 -9.55
CA PRO A 4 3.13 -6.13 -8.91
C PRO A 4 1.98 -5.19 -8.53
N LEU A 5 2.04 -4.61 -7.34
CA LEU A 5 1.01 -3.69 -6.85
C LEU A 5 1.34 -2.26 -7.29
N LEU A 6 0.50 -1.62 -8.11
CA LEU A 6 0.64 -0.20 -8.41
C LEU A 6 0.32 0.62 -7.14
N ILE A 7 1.30 1.38 -6.64
CA ILE A 7 1.16 2.16 -5.40
C ILE A 7 1.19 3.67 -5.62
N ALA A 8 1.77 4.13 -6.73
CA ALA A 8 1.76 5.55 -7.11
C ALA A 8 1.89 5.73 -8.62
N ARG A 9 1.36 6.83 -9.14
CA ARG A 9 1.51 7.25 -10.54
C ARG A 9 1.69 8.76 -10.61
N HIS A 10 2.60 9.21 -11.46
CA HIS A 10 2.77 10.62 -11.80
C HIS A 10 2.96 10.77 -13.31
N GLY A 11 1.94 11.31 -13.99
CA GLY A 11 1.91 11.34 -15.45
C GLY A 11 1.98 9.93 -16.04
N ALA A 12 2.99 9.68 -16.87
CA ALA A 12 3.29 8.37 -17.45
C ALA A 12 4.15 7.48 -16.54
N THR A 13 4.69 8.00 -15.44
CA THR A 13 5.57 7.25 -14.54
C THR A 13 4.75 6.48 -13.52
N GLU A 14 5.00 5.18 -13.42
CA GLU A 14 4.33 4.28 -12.47
C GLU A 14 5.32 3.72 -11.46
N CYS A 15 4.87 3.59 -10.21
CA CYS A 15 5.65 3.00 -9.13
C CYS A 15 4.91 1.79 -8.59
N PHE A 16 5.60 0.64 -8.62
CA PHE A 16 5.06 -0.64 -8.21
C PHE A 16 5.77 -1.18 -6.96
N LEU A 17 4.99 -1.72 -6.03
CA LEU A 17 5.48 -2.54 -4.94
C LEU A 17 5.47 -4.00 -5.40
N LEU A 18 6.63 -4.64 -5.39
CA LEU A 18 6.74 -6.08 -5.62
C LEU A 18 6.20 -6.82 -4.37
N PRO A 19 5.23 -7.74 -4.50
CA PRO A 19 4.63 -8.41 -3.33
C PRO A 19 5.65 -9.11 -2.43
N GLY A 20 6.69 -9.72 -3.02
CA GLY A 20 7.77 -10.36 -2.26
C GLY A 20 8.63 -9.40 -1.43
N MET A 21 8.58 -8.09 -1.71
CA MET A 21 9.28 -7.04 -0.95
C MET A 21 8.40 -6.39 0.12
N ALA A 22 7.10 -6.70 0.16
CA ALA A 22 6.15 -6.14 1.14
C ALA A 22 6.36 -6.71 2.57
N ASN A 23 7.23 -7.72 2.73
CA ASN A 23 7.68 -8.23 4.02
C ASN A 23 8.71 -7.32 4.71
N ARG A 24 9.17 -6.25 4.05
CA ARG A 24 9.99 -5.20 4.67
C ARG A 24 9.09 -4.12 5.25
N HIS A 25 9.44 -3.64 6.44
CA HIS A 25 8.70 -2.56 7.09
C HIS A 25 8.73 -1.29 6.23
N GLY A 26 7.55 -0.66 6.07
CA GLY A 26 7.38 0.61 5.39
C GLY A 26 6.81 1.67 6.35
N LEU A 27 7.01 2.94 5.99
CA LEU A 27 6.49 4.09 6.73
C LEU A 27 5.65 4.96 5.79
N ILE A 28 4.38 5.16 6.15
CA ILE A 28 3.52 6.17 5.52
C ILE A 28 3.39 7.33 6.50
N THR A 29 3.88 8.50 6.08
CA THR A 29 3.87 9.73 6.87
C THR A 29 3.32 10.91 6.05
N GLY A 30 2.82 11.94 6.73
CA GLY A 30 2.20 13.10 6.10
C GLY A 30 1.30 13.87 7.06
N ALA A 31 0.95 15.11 6.73
CA ALA A 31 0.05 15.95 7.52
C ALA A 31 -1.40 15.42 7.52
N THR A 32 -2.27 15.96 8.37
CA THR A 32 -3.71 15.66 8.31
C THR A 32 -4.29 16.07 6.95
N GLY A 33 -5.17 15.25 6.39
CA GLY A 33 -5.76 15.50 5.07
C GLY A 33 -4.88 15.12 3.87
N THR A 34 -3.66 14.61 4.07
CA THR A 34 -2.76 14.20 2.96
C THR A 34 -2.98 12.77 2.45
N GLY A 35 -4.06 12.11 2.88
CA GLY A 35 -4.45 10.80 2.34
C GLY A 35 -3.84 9.57 3.00
N LYS A 36 -3.09 9.69 4.11
CA LYS A 36 -2.47 8.56 4.84
C LYS A 36 -3.41 7.36 5.05
N THR A 37 -4.61 7.60 5.56
CA THR A 37 -5.61 6.56 5.85
C THR A 37 -6.06 5.85 4.58
N VAL A 38 -6.38 6.61 3.53
CA VAL A 38 -6.77 6.06 2.22
C VAL A 38 -5.64 5.25 1.61
N THR A 39 -4.39 5.74 1.71
CA THR A 39 -3.22 4.99 1.24
C THR A 39 -3.06 3.65 1.95
N LEU A 40 -3.18 3.62 3.29
CA LEU A 40 -3.12 2.37 4.05
C LEU A 40 -4.25 1.40 3.68
N GLN A 41 -5.48 1.90 3.51
CA GLN A 41 -6.64 1.10 3.10
C GLN A 41 -6.43 0.50 1.71
N THR A 42 -5.98 1.30 0.73
CA THR A 42 -5.72 0.80 -0.62
C THR A 42 -4.62 -0.29 -0.61
N LEU A 43 -3.54 -0.11 0.16
CA LEU A 43 -2.52 -1.15 0.27
C LEU A 43 -3.06 -2.44 0.92
N ALA A 44 -3.87 -2.30 1.97
CA ALA A 44 -4.50 -3.43 2.64
C ALA A 44 -5.43 -4.21 1.70
N GLU A 45 -6.30 -3.52 0.95
CA GLU A 45 -7.20 -4.12 -0.03
C GLU A 45 -6.43 -4.87 -1.13
N ARG A 46 -5.36 -4.27 -1.66
CA ARG A 46 -4.53 -4.88 -2.70
C ARG A 46 -3.80 -6.12 -2.22
N LEU A 47 -3.23 -6.09 -1.01
CA LEU A 47 -2.57 -7.25 -0.40
C LEU A 47 -3.58 -8.37 -0.08
N SER A 48 -4.75 -8.02 0.46
CA SER A 48 -5.85 -8.96 0.71
C SER A 48 -6.34 -9.62 -0.59
N GLY A 49 -6.44 -8.86 -1.68
CA GLY A 49 -6.77 -9.38 -3.01
C GLY A 49 -5.76 -10.39 -3.57
N LEU A 50 -4.50 -10.37 -3.09
CA LEU A 50 -3.49 -11.39 -3.39
C LEU A 50 -3.53 -12.59 -2.43
N GLY A 51 -4.52 -12.66 -1.54
CA GLY A 51 -4.66 -13.69 -0.52
C GLY A 51 -3.78 -13.50 0.72
N VAL A 52 -3.16 -12.33 0.90
CA VAL A 52 -2.35 -12.02 2.08
C VAL A 52 -3.29 -11.62 3.22
N PRO A 53 -3.25 -12.28 4.40
CA PRO A 53 -4.01 -11.84 5.55
C PRO A 53 -3.51 -10.46 6.01
N VAL A 54 -4.41 -9.48 6.08
CA VAL A 54 -4.07 -8.11 6.50
C VAL A 54 -4.76 -7.77 7.82
N PHE A 55 -3.98 -7.25 8.76
CA PHE A 55 -4.46 -6.65 9.99
C PHE A 55 -4.12 -5.16 9.99
N VAL A 56 -5.11 -4.30 10.23
CA VAL A 56 -4.93 -2.85 10.31
C VAL A 56 -5.38 -2.38 11.69
N ALA A 57 -4.44 -1.91 12.50
CA ALA A 57 -4.74 -1.18 13.72
C ALA A 57 -4.80 0.32 13.37
N ASP A 58 -6.01 0.86 13.21
CA ASP A 58 -6.21 2.30 13.01
C ASP A 58 -6.57 2.94 14.35
N VAL A 59 -5.63 3.71 14.90
CA VAL A 59 -5.85 4.58 16.06
C VAL A 59 -5.86 6.00 15.52
N LYS A 60 -7.03 6.66 15.54
CA LYS A 60 -7.13 8.07 15.17
C LYS A 60 -6.29 8.96 16.07
#